data_AF-A0A971CC40-F1
#
_entry.id   AF-A0A971CC40-F1
#
_cell.length_a   1.000
_cell.length_b   1.000
_cell.length_c   1.000
_cell.angle_alpha   90.00
_cell.angle_beta   90.00
_cell.angle_gamma   90.00
#
_symmetry.space_group_name_H-M   'P 1'
#
loop_
_entity.id
_entity.type
_entity.pdbx_description
1 polymer ?
#
loop_
_entity_poly.entity_id
_entity_poly.type
_entity_poly.pdbx_seq_one_letter_code
_entity_poly.pdbx_strand_id
1 'polypeptide(L)'
;MPSPRSDDPPLTGRFTLTVDGLVIGNFTEISGLGVQIEVEELVEGGENQFTHKLPRHMKWQNIVFKSGVTNSDELFRWLADCSGHGFEAKGNQLKPRTATISVLSAAGEPVRSWSLEGAFPVKWTGPRLAASSRDLAVEELEVCHHGFVAS
;
A
#
# COMPACT_ATOMS: atom_id res chain seq x y z
N MET A 1 -10.76 25.70 21.48
CA MET A 1 -9.48 25.16 21.95
C MET A 1 -8.95 24.26 20.85
N PRO A 2 -7.82 24.56 20.18
CA PRO A 2 -7.20 23.57 19.31
C PRO A 2 -6.71 22.42 20.19
N SER A 3 -7.03 21.18 19.82
CA SER A 3 -6.56 19.99 20.55
C SER A 3 -5.03 20.02 20.60
N PRO A 4 -4.39 19.69 21.74
CA PRO A 4 -2.94 19.63 21.80
C PRO A 4 -2.48 18.56 20.83
N ARG A 5 -1.70 18.95 19.82
CA ARG A 5 -0.91 17.98 19.05
C ARG A 5 0.05 17.36 20.05
N SER A 6 -0.29 16.17 20.54
CA SER A 6 0.68 15.29 21.16
C SER A 6 1.64 14.91 20.04
N ASP A 7 2.89 15.36 20.15
CA ASP A 7 3.99 14.94 19.27
C ASP A 7 4.42 13.50 19.56
N ASP A 8 3.66 12.76 20.40
CA ASP A 8 3.94 11.36 20.67
C ASP A 8 3.62 10.53 19.43
N PRO A 9 4.54 9.64 19.00
CA PRO A 9 4.31 8.81 17.84
C PRO A 9 3.08 7.91 18.06
N PRO A 10 2.15 7.84 17.10
CA PRO A 10 0.98 6.99 17.24
C PRO A 10 1.39 5.51 17.27
N LEU A 11 0.61 4.70 17.98
CA LEU A 11 0.75 3.25 17.90
C LEU A 11 0.41 2.79 16.48
N THR A 12 1.26 1.95 15.89
CA THR A 12 1.07 1.38 14.55
C THR A 12 -0.06 0.35 14.46
N GLY A 13 -0.66 -0.04 15.60
CA GLY A 13 -1.63 -1.13 15.66
C GLY A 13 -3.04 -0.80 15.14
N ARG A 14 -3.30 0.44 14.71
CA ARG A 14 -4.60 0.84 14.13
C ARG A 14 -4.39 1.58 12.83
N PHE A 15 -4.84 0.97 11.74
CA PHE A 15 -4.74 1.53 10.41
C PHE A 15 -5.90 1.10 9.53
N THR A 16 -6.19 1.88 8.51
CA THR A 16 -7.25 1.62 7.54
C THR A 16 -6.74 1.84 6.12
N LEU A 17 -7.32 1.10 5.19
CA LEU A 17 -7.21 1.36 3.76
C LEU A 17 -8.55 1.90 3.28
N THR A 18 -8.52 3.00 2.53
CA THR A 18 -9.66 3.44 1.73
C THR A 18 -9.28 3.39 0.26
N VAL A 19 -10.21 2.97 -0.59
CA VAL A 19 -10.04 3.02 -2.05
C VAL A 19 -11.19 3.84 -2.61
N ASP A 20 -10.87 4.90 -3.33
CA ASP A 20 -11.83 5.91 -3.82
C ASP A 20 -12.78 6.43 -2.72
N GLY A 21 -12.26 6.54 -1.49
CA GLY A 21 -13.02 7.02 -0.31
C GLY A 21 -13.84 5.95 0.42
N LEU A 22 -13.90 4.72 -0.10
CA LEU A 22 -14.57 3.60 0.59
C LEU A 22 -13.57 2.82 1.46
N VAL A 23 -13.92 2.58 2.72
CA VAL A 23 -13.10 1.75 3.62
C VAL A 23 -13.13 0.31 3.13
N ILE A 24 -11.96 -0.22 2.74
CA ILE A 24 -11.82 -1.58 2.23
C ILE A 24 -11.29 -2.47 3.35
N GLY A 25 -12.20 -3.12 4.08
CA GLY A 25 -11.87 -4.19 5.02
C GLY A 25 -10.98 -3.80 6.20
N ASN A 26 -10.62 -4.82 6.98
CA ASN A 26 -9.64 -4.72 8.07
C ASN A 26 -8.41 -5.53 7.69
N PHE A 27 -7.22 -5.05 8.06
CA PHE A 27 -5.95 -5.68 7.72
C PHE A 27 -5.21 -6.07 8.99
N THR A 28 -4.48 -7.18 8.90
CA THR A 28 -3.54 -7.60 9.95
C THR A 28 -2.18 -6.94 9.75
N GLU A 29 -1.80 -6.65 8.50
CA GLU A 29 -0.50 -6.06 8.16
C GLU A 29 -0.59 -5.28 6.85
N ILE A 30 0.07 -4.11 6.80
CA ILE A 30 0.37 -3.38 5.56
C ILE A 30 1.87 -3.17 5.52
N SER A 31 2.52 -3.58 4.43
CA SER A 31 3.95 -3.40 4.22
C SER A 31 4.25 -2.89 2.82
N GLY A 32 5.52 -2.52 2.57
CA GLY A 32 5.96 -2.00 1.27
C GLY A 32 5.86 -0.49 1.11
N LEU A 33 5.45 0.26 2.14
CA LEU A 33 5.51 1.73 2.14
C LEU A 33 6.97 2.21 2.06
N GLY A 34 7.46 2.42 0.84
CA GLY A 34 8.84 2.80 0.59
C GLY A 34 9.07 3.28 -0.84
N VAL A 35 10.05 4.17 -0.97
CA VAL A 35 10.56 4.66 -2.25
C VAL A 35 12.07 4.61 -2.24
N GLN A 36 12.64 4.15 -3.34
CA GLN A 36 14.08 4.16 -3.55
C GLN A 36 14.39 5.00 -4.79
N ILE A 37 15.23 6.02 -4.63
CA ILE A 37 15.78 6.76 -5.76
C ILE A 37 17.08 6.06 -6.15
N GLU A 38 17.16 5.56 -7.38
CA GLU A 38 18.41 5.02 -7.91
C GLU A 38 19.41 6.18 -8.12
N VAL A 39 20.67 5.98 -7.75
CA VAL A 39 21.72 7.01 -7.83
C VAL A 39 22.92 6.43 -8.54
N GLU A 40 23.41 7.16 -9.54
CA GLU A 40 24.64 6.86 -10.26
C GLU A 40 25.79 7.72 -9.72
N GLU A 41 26.97 7.12 -9.59
CA GLU A 41 28.17 7.80 -9.10
C GLU A 41 29.10 8.17 -10.26
N LEU A 42 29.44 9.45 -10.36
CA LEU A 42 30.35 9.99 -11.38
C LEU A 42 31.63 10.51 -10.73
N VAL A 43 32.77 9.91 -11.08
CA VAL A 43 34.10 10.33 -10.62
C VAL A 43 34.66 11.38 -11.58
N GLU A 44 35.02 12.54 -11.05
CA GLU A 44 35.65 13.62 -11.79
C GLU A 44 37.18 13.58 -11.61
N GLY A 45 37.94 13.76 -12.69
CA GLY A 45 39.39 13.80 -12.61
C GLY A 45 39.89 15.07 -11.90
N GLY A 46 40.82 14.90 -10.97
CA GLY A 46 41.40 16.02 -10.21
C GLY A 46 40.64 16.35 -8.92
N GLU A 47 39.43 15.83 -8.75
CA GLU A 47 38.70 15.85 -7.48
C GLU A 47 38.84 14.49 -6.79
N ASN A 48 39.39 14.48 -5.57
CA ASN A 48 39.68 13.27 -4.80
C ASN A 48 38.95 13.25 -3.44
N GLN A 49 38.18 14.30 -3.11
CA GLN A 49 37.46 14.43 -1.85
C GLN A 49 36.06 13.81 -1.92
N PHE A 50 35.42 13.77 -3.09
CA PHE A 50 34.07 13.23 -3.25
C PHE A 50 33.78 12.70 -4.66
N THR A 51 32.69 11.95 -4.78
CA THR A 51 32.11 11.48 -6.04
C THR A 51 30.76 12.16 -6.26
N HIS A 52 30.46 12.60 -7.48
CA HIS A 52 29.17 13.20 -7.80
C HIS A 52 28.06 12.16 -7.76
N LYS A 53 26.93 12.49 -7.15
CA LYS A 53 25.75 11.62 -7.05
C LYS A 53 24.64 12.13 -7.97
N LEU A 54 24.37 11.39 -9.04
CA LEU A 54 23.39 11.74 -10.07
C LEU A 54 22.11 10.92 -9.87
N PRO A 55 20.96 11.56 -9.58
CA PRO A 55 19.68 10.85 -9.44
C PRO A 55 19.23 10.21 -10.77
N ARG A 56 18.74 8.98 -10.69
CA ARG A 56 18.11 8.20 -11.77
C ARG A 56 16.60 8.09 -11.50
N HIS A 57 15.99 6.97 -11.91
CA HIS A 57 14.57 6.71 -11.74
C HIS A 57 14.22 6.32 -10.30
N MET A 58 12.97 6.58 -9.92
CA MET A 58 12.41 6.17 -8.63
C MET A 58 11.79 4.78 -8.76
N LYS A 59 12.06 3.90 -7.79
CA LYS A 59 11.44 2.60 -7.64
C LYS A 59 10.46 2.67 -6.47
N TRP A 60 9.18 2.68 -6.80
CA TRP A 60 8.09 2.52 -5.84
C TRP A 60 7.89 1.04 -5.56
N GLN A 61 7.98 0.65 -4.29
CA GLN A 61 7.77 -0.74 -3.90
C GLN A 61 6.29 -1.07 -3.93
N ASN A 62 5.93 -2.30 -4.28
CA ASN A 62 4.55 -2.73 -4.20
C ASN A 62 4.10 -2.77 -2.74
N ILE A 63 2.84 -2.40 -2.51
CA ILE A 63 2.22 -2.48 -1.20
C ILE A 63 1.60 -3.86 -1.04
N VAL A 64 1.92 -4.51 0.08
CA VAL A 64 1.41 -5.83 0.42
C VAL A 64 0.45 -5.69 1.59
N PHE A 65 -0.79 -6.07 1.34
CA PHE A 65 -1.88 -6.08 2.30
C PHE A 65 -2.15 -7.51 2.75
N LYS A 66 -2.07 -7.78 4.05
CA LYS A 66 -2.49 -9.06 4.63
C LYS A 66 -3.78 -8.86 5.42
N SER A 67 -4.76 -9.71 5.16
CA SER A 67 -6.04 -9.70 5.86
C SER A 67 -6.44 -11.11 6.26
N GLY A 68 -7.15 -11.23 7.38
CA GLY A 68 -7.85 -12.47 7.69
C GLY A 68 -9.06 -12.61 6.77
N VAL A 69 -9.36 -13.82 6.31
CA VAL A 69 -10.56 -14.07 5.51
C VAL A 69 -11.80 -13.70 6.34
N THR A 70 -12.59 -12.78 5.81
CA THR A 70 -13.85 -12.34 6.40
C THR A 70 -15.00 -12.48 5.40
N ASN A 71 -16.21 -12.16 5.82
CA ASN A 71 -17.37 -12.08 4.91
C ASN A 71 -17.35 -10.80 4.03
N SER A 72 -16.33 -9.95 4.16
CA SER A 72 -16.17 -8.75 3.34
C SER A 72 -15.43 -9.09 2.07
N ASP A 73 -16.09 -8.95 0.92
CA ASP A 73 -15.47 -9.22 -0.38
C ASP A 73 -14.77 -7.99 -0.98
N GLU A 74 -14.73 -6.83 -0.31
CA GLU A 74 -14.32 -5.57 -0.94
C GLU A 74 -12.91 -5.64 -1.57
N LEU A 75 -11.99 -6.33 -0.91
CA LEU A 75 -10.62 -6.53 -1.39
C LEU A 75 -10.59 -7.46 -2.62
N PHE A 76 -11.34 -8.56 -2.57
CA PHE A 76 -11.46 -9.49 -3.68
C PHE A 76 -12.24 -8.89 -4.85
N ARG A 77 -13.23 -8.04 -4.61
CA ARG A 77 -13.97 -7.28 -5.64
C ARG A 77 -13.05 -6.32 -6.38
N TRP A 78 -12.16 -5.64 -5.66
CA TRP A 78 -11.17 -4.77 -6.30
C TRP A 78 -10.23 -5.57 -7.22
N LEU A 79 -9.80 -6.76 -6.80
CA LEU A 79 -9.04 -7.69 -7.65
C LEU A 79 -9.86 -8.19 -8.85
N ALA A 80 -11.11 -8.60 -8.62
CA ALA A 80 -12.00 -9.12 -9.65
C ALA A 80 -12.27 -8.08 -10.73
N ASP A 81 -12.39 -6.80 -10.36
CA ASP A 81 -12.51 -5.69 -11.30
C ASP A 81 -11.30 -5.52 -12.23
N CYS A 82 -10.13 -6.01 -11.82
CA CYS A 82 -8.89 -5.92 -12.56
C CYS A 82 -8.46 -7.26 -13.19
N SER A 83 -9.26 -8.32 -13.05
CA SER A 83 -8.90 -9.66 -13.54
C SER A 83 -10.09 -10.44 -14.12
N GLY A 84 -9.79 -11.48 -14.91
CA GLY A 84 -10.80 -12.39 -15.47
C GLY A 84 -11.98 -11.69 -16.13
N HIS A 85 -13.20 -12.15 -15.83
CA HIS A 85 -14.43 -11.59 -16.39
C HIS A 85 -14.70 -10.14 -15.98
N GLY A 86 -14.24 -9.69 -14.80
CA GLY A 86 -14.43 -8.29 -14.40
C GLY A 86 -13.59 -7.34 -15.25
N PHE A 87 -12.36 -7.74 -15.58
CA PHE A 87 -11.52 -7.00 -16.53
C PHE A 87 -12.13 -6.94 -17.93
N GLU A 88 -12.65 -8.08 -18.42
CA GLU A 88 -13.35 -8.16 -19.71
C GLU A 88 -14.58 -7.26 -19.74
N ALA A 89 -15.44 -7.34 -18.71
CA ALA A 89 -16.65 -6.52 -18.58
C ALA A 89 -16.35 -5.02 -18.53
N LYS A 90 -15.15 -4.62 -18.11
CA LYS A 90 -14.68 -3.23 -18.11
C LYS A 90 -13.97 -2.83 -19.40
N GLY A 91 -14.11 -3.62 -20.46
CA GLY A 91 -13.59 -3.33 -21.79
C GLY A 91 -12.10 -3.61 -21.93
N ASN A 92 -11.57 -4.55 -21.14
CA ASN A 92 -10.14 -4.88 -21.10
C ASN A 92 -9.24 -3.67 -20.82
N GLN A 93 -9.76 -2.71 -20.05
CA GLN A 93 -9.03 -1.53 -19.64
C GLN A 93 -8.85 -1.54 -18.13
N LEU A 94 -7.59 -1.55 -17.71
CA LEU A 94 -7.25 -1.40 -16.31
C LEU A 94 -7.54 0.05 -15.90
N LYS A 95 -8.36 0.22 -14.86
CA LYS A 95 -8.68 1.52 -14.28
C LYS A 95 -7.99 1.65 -12.91
N PRO A 96 -6.84 2.33 -12.84
CA PRO A 96 -6.17 2.60 -11.57
C PRO A 96 -7.07 3.43 -10.66
N ARG A 97 -6.94 3.20 -9.35
CA ARG A 97 -7.72 3.89 -8.31
C ARG A 97 -6.80 4.67 -7.37
N THR A 98 -7.37 5.57 -6.58
CA THR A 98 -6.63 6.23 -5.50
C THR A 98 -6.88 5.47 -4.21
N ALA A 99 -5.82 4.97 -3.59
CA ALA A 99 -5.91 4.20 -2.36
C ALA A 99 -5.18 4.95 -1.22
N THR A 100 -5.83 5.19 -0.10
CA THR A 100 -5.25 5.92 1.02
C THR A 100 -5.05 5.00 2.21
N ILE A 101 -3.84 4.95 2.73
CA ILE A 101 -3.49 4.25 3.96
C ILE A 101 -3.41 5.28 5.08
N SER A 102 -4.14 5.06 6.16
CA SER A 102 -4.17 5.96 7.32
C SER A 102 -3.80 5.24 8.59
N VAL A 103 -2.88 5.81 9.39
CA VAL A 103 -2.69 5.43 10.80
C VAL A 103 -3.71 6.17 11.63
N LEU A 104 -4.38 5.45 12.53
CA LEU A 104 -5.43 6.01 13.38
C LEU A 104 -4.94 6.21 14.82
N SER A 105 -5.46 7.24 15.46
CA SER A 105 -5.29 7.49 16.89
C SER A 105 -6.10 6.50 17.73
N ALA A 106 -5.91 6.51 19.05
CA ALA A 106 -6.76 5.76 19.97
C ALA A 106 -8.25 6.11 19.85
N ALA A 107 -8.57 7.35 19.46
CA ALA A 107 -9.92 7.83 19.21
C ALA A 107 -10.50 7.38 17.85
N GLY A 108 -9.70 6.75 16.98
CA GLY A 108 -10.12 6.34 15.63
C GLY A 108 -9.91 7.42 14.56
N GLU A 109 -9.41 8.60 14.94
CA GLU A 109 -9.13 9.69 14.00
C GLU A 109 -7.81 9.48 13.24
N PRO A 110 -7.75 9.75 11.92
CA PRO A 110 -6.50 9.69 11.15
C PRO A 110 -5.44 10.64 11.71
N VAL A 111 -4.26 10.10 12.05
CA VAL A 111 -3.10 10.87 12.50
C VAL A 111 -2.20 11.23 11.33
N ARG A 112 -2.03 10.29 10.39
CA ARG A 112 -1.24 10.46 9.18
C ARG A 112 -1.78 9.56 8.08
N SER A 113 -1.81 10.09 6.86
CA SER A 113 -2.30 9.39 5.69
C SER A 113 -1.30 9.45 4.54
N TRP A 114 -1.25 8.38 3.76
CA TRP A 114 -0.48 8.29 2.51
C TRP A 114 -1.42 7.89 1.40
N SER A 115 -1.57 8.75 0.39
CA SER A 115 -2.41 8.48 -0.77
C SER A 115 -1.58 7.91 -1.91
N LEU A 116 -1.89 6.69 -2.32
CA LEU A 116 -1.33 5.95 -3.44
C LEU A 116 -1.99 6.41 -4.72
N GLU A 117 -1.20 6.96 -5.64
CA GLU A 117 -1.71 7.36 -6.95
C GLU A 117 -1.62 6.21 -7.96
N GLY A 118 -2.69 6.03 -8.72
CA GLY A 118 -2.75 5.03 -9.78
C GLY A 118 -2.55 3.61 -9.26
N ALA A 119 -3.14 3.27 -8.12
CA ALA A 119 -3.02 1.98 -7.49
C ALA A 119 -3.88 0.91 -8.18
N PHE A 120 -3.33 -0.28 -8.37
CA PHE A 120 -4.08 -1.45 -8.85
C PHE A 120 -3.45 -2.76 -8.36
N PRO A 121 -4.27 -3.81 -8.16
CA PRO A 121 -3.79 -5.10 -7.71
C PRO A 121 -3.00 -5.81 -8.81
N VAL A 122 -1.89 -6.44 -8.42
CA VAL A 122 -1.01 -7.19 -9.33
C VAL A 122 -0.91 -8.68 -8.97
N LYS A 123 -1.19 -9.04 -7.72
CA LYS A 123 -1.15 -10.43 -7.25
C LYS A 123 -2.04 -10.62 -6.04
N TRP A 124 -2.70 -11.78 -5.97
CA TRP A 124 -3.42 -12.24 -4.79
C TRP A 124 -2.97 -13.66 -4.42
N THR A 125 -2.78 -13.89 -3.13
CA THR A 125 -2.46 -15.20 -2.57
C THR A 125 -3.52 -15.55 -1.53
N GLY A 126 -4.28 -16.61 -1.80
CA GLY A 126 -5.31 -17.08 -0.88
C GLY A 126 -4.76 -17.76 0.37
N PRO A 127 -5.63 -18.04 1.35
CA PRO A 127 -5.23 -18.68 2.59
C PRO A 127 -4.73 -20.11 2.36
N ARG A 128 -3.80 -20.54 3.21
CA ARG A 128 -3.40 -21.94 3.30
C ARG A 128 -4.50 -22.73 4.02
N LEU A 129 -5.26 -23.52 3.27
CA LEU A 129 -6.33 -24.37 3.82
C LEU A 129 -5.78 -25.78 4.09
N ALA A 130 -5.64 -26.12 5.37
CA ALA A 130 -5.23 -27.46 5.82
C ALA A 130 -6.12 -27.93 6.96
N ALA A 131 -6.76 -29.10 6.82
CA ALA A 131 -7.72 -29.61 7.81
C ALA A 131 -7.13 -29.81 9.22
N SER A 132 -5.81 -29.94 9.35
CA SER A 132 -5.10 -30.07 10.62
C SER A 132 -4.61 -28.73 11.21
N SER A 133 -4.68 -27.63 10.46
CA SER A 133 -4.21 -26.32 10.92
C SER A 133 -5.24 -25.66 11.84
N ARG A 134 -4.75 -24.89 12.81
CA ARG A 134 -5.53 -24.00 13.68
C ARG A 134 -5.16 -22.53 13.47
N ASP A 135 -4.43 -22.24 12.40
CA ASP A 135 -3.97 -20.90 12.06
C ASP A 135 -5.13 -20.09 11.47
N LEU A 136 -5.04 -18.76 11.56
CA LEU A 136 -5.98 -17.89 10.88
C LEU A 136 -5.84 -18.07 9.36
N ALA A 137 -6.97 -18.15 8.66
CA ALA A 137 -6.98 -18.06 7.20
C ALA A 137 -6.60 -16.62 6.82
N VAL A 138 -5.38 -16.43 6.32
CA VAL A 138 -4.86 -15.12 5.90
C VAL A 138 -4.73 -15.08 4.38
N GLU A 139 -5.28 -14.05 3.77
CA GLU A 139 -5.07 -13.70 2.37
C GLU A 139 -4.09 -12.54 2.23
N GLU A 140 -3.41 -12.48 1.10
CA GLU A 140 -2.44 -11.44 0.76
C GLU A 140 -2.78 -10.82 -0.60
N LEU A 141 -2.85 -9.50 -0.67
CA LEU A 141 -3.00 -8.74 -1.91
C LEU A 141 -1.82 -7.79 -2.10
N GLU A 142 -1.18 -7.90 -3.26
CA GLU A 142 -0.10 -7.03 -3.68
C GLU A 142 -0.63 -6.00 -4.68
N VAL A 143 -0.29 -4.74 -4.45
CA VAL A 143 -0.76 -3.58 -5.22
C VAL A 143 0.45 -2.77 -5.66
N CYS A 144 0.53 -2.47 -6.95
CA CYS A 144 1.50 -1.49 -7.44
C CYS A 144 0.84 -0.11 -7.53
N HIS A 145 1.65 0.94 -7.52
CA HIS A 145 1.22 2.33 -7.59
C HIS A 145 2.32 3.21 -8.21
N HIS A 146 1.99 4.45 -8.56
CA HIS A 146 2.92 5.39 -9.22
C HIS A 146 3.54 6.42 -8.27
N GLY A 147 3.23 6.36 -6.98
CA GLY A 147 3.80 7.24 -5.96
C GLY A 147 2.90 7.38 -4.74
N PHE A 148 3.39 8.13 -3.74
CA PHE A 148 2.58 8.57 -2.60
C PHE A 148 2.51 10.10 -2.56
N VAL A 149 1.33 10.62 -2.22
CA VAL A 149 1.17 12.01 -1.78
C VAL A 149 0.88 11.98 -0.28
N ALA A 150 1.71 12.69 0.49
CA ALA A 150 1.41 12.94 1.89
C ALA A 150 0.28 13.97 1.97
N SER A 151 -0.81 13.61 2.64
CA SER A 151 -1.97 14.47 2.89
C SER A 151 -2.11 14.77 4.37
#